data_AF-A0A7D9IK64-F1
#
_entry.id   AF-A0A7D9IK64-F1
#
_cell.length_a   1.000
_cell.length_b   1.000
_cell.length_c   1.000
_cell.angle_alpha   90.00
_cell.angle_beta   90.00
_cell.angle_gamma   90.00
#
_symmetry.space_group_name_H-M   'P 1'
#
loop_
_entity.id
_entity.type
_entity.pdbx_description
1 polymer ?
#
loop_
_entity_poly.entity_id
_entity_poly.type
_entity_poly.pdbx_seq_one_letter_code
_entity_poly.pdbx_strand_id
1 'polypeptide(L)'
;MIDLAKQGDEATIYTWINRKEMIPKVFGDLLPRFQHTEDNYTAVYRLPPRKFDSADMGVVEFKGNKLPQLLSNEQRDEQIRQHSDNDVIKWKMENIPWKGTPV
;
A
#
# COMPACT_ATOMS: atom_id res chain seq x y z
N MET A 1 4.78 -4.88 19.15
CA MET A 1 6.09 -5.45 18.75
C MET A 1 7.12 -4.34 18.58
N ILE A 2 6.87 -3.34 17.74
CA ILE A 2 7.76 -2.17 17.59
C ILE A 2 7.96 -1.42 18.92
N ASP A 3 6.90 -1.24 19.72
CA ASP A 3 7.01 -0.59 21.04
C ASP A 3 7.91 -1.37 22.00
N LEU A 4 7.80 -2.70 22.02
CA LEU A 4 8.68 -3.55 22.81
C LEU A 4 10.13 -3.45 22.34
N ALA A 5 10.35 -3.31 21.02
CA ALA A 5 11.68 -3.14 20.46
C ALA A 5 12.30 -1.81 20.91
N LYS A 6 11.48 -0.75 21.00
CA LYS A 6 11.89 0.56 21.56
C LYS A 6 12.21 0.49 23.04
N GLN A 7 11.49 -0.34 23.80
CA GLN A 7 11.74 -0.59 25.23
C GLN A 7 12.96 -1.50 25.46
N GLY A 8 13.48 -2.14 24.42
CA GLY A 8 14.59 -3.09 24.53
C GLY A 8 14.17 -4.47 25.05
N ASP A 9 12.87 -4.79 25.06
CA ASP A 9 12.37 -6.10 25.48
C ASP A 9 12.52 -7.14 24.36
N GLU A 10 13.76 -7.57 24.15
CA GLU A 10 14.11 -8.60 23.17
C GLU A 10 13.53 -9.97 23.53
N ALA A 11 13.42 -10.30 24.82
CA ALA A 11 12.93 -11.59 25.28
C ALA A 11 11.48 -11.83 24.82
N THR A 12 10.59 -10.85 25.00
CA THR A 12 9.21 -10.97 24.53
C THR A 12 9.13 -11.04 23.00
N ILE A 13 9.92 -10.24 22.27
CA ILE A 13 9.97 -10.29 20.80
C ILE A 13 10.45 -11.66 20.32
N TYR A 14 11.44 -12.24 21.01
CA TYR A 14 11.95 -13.58 20.72
C TYR A 14 10.84 -14.63 20.83
N THR A 15 9.86 -14.47 21.74
CA THR A 15 8.72 -15.40 21.83
C THR A 15 7.74 -15.29 20.65
N TRP A 16 7.60 -14.11 20.04
CA TRP A 16 6.60 -13.87 18.98
C TRP A 16 7.10 -14.22 17.57
N ILE A 17 8.41 -14.15 17.34
CA ILE A 17 8.99 -14.38 16.02
C ILE A 17 9.53 -15.81 15.92
N ASN A 18 8.88 -16.67 15.12
CA ASN A 18 9.33 -18.05 14.93
C ASN A 18 10.70 -18.13 14.23
N ARG A 19 10.93 -17.29 13.23
CA ARG A 19 12.16 -17.21 12.44
C ARG A 19 13.18 -16.29 13.11
N LYS A 20 14.04 -16.83 13.96
CA LYS A 20 14.95 -16.07 14.83
C LYS A 20 15.94 -15.21 14.05
N GLU A 21 16.26 -15.59 12.82
CA GLU A 21 17.08 -14.81 11.88
C GLU A 21 16.44 -13.46 11.49
N MET A 22 15.15 -13.26 11.75
CA MET A 22 14.46 -11.99 11.51
C MET A 22 14.62 -10.99 12.65
N ILE A 23 15.05 -11.41 13.84
CA ILE A 23 15.19 -10.54 15.01
C ILE A 23 16.17 -9.39 14.73
N PRO A 24 17.35 -9.60 14.12
CA PRO A 24 18.24 -8.50 13.74
C PRO A 24 17.59 -7.47 12.81
N LYS A 25 16.65 -7.86 11.93
CA LYS A 25 15.93 -6.90 11.07
C LYS A 25 14.95 -6.04 11.86
N VAL A 26 14.38 -6.54 12.95
CA VAL A 26 13.51 -5.74 13.83
C VAL A 26 14.32 -4.61 14.45
N PHE A 27 15.47 -4.92 15.05
CA PHE A 27 16.29 -3.93 15.74
C PHE A 27 17.15 -3.08 14.80
N GLY A 28 17.60 -3.64 13.67
CA GLY A 28 18.46 -2.96 12.70
C GLY A 28 17.71 -2.11 11.68
N ASP A 29 16.54 -2.54 11.21
CA ASP A 29 15.81 -1.85 10.14
C ASP A 29 14.52 -1.18 10.65
N LEU A 30 13.69 -1.90 11.41
CA LEU A 30 12.36 -1.40 11.81
C LEU A 30 12.45 -0.42 12.98
N LEU A 31 13.30 -0.68 13.97
CA LEU A 31 13.42 0.18 15.14
C LEU A 31 13.91 1.59 14.78
N PRO A 32 15.02 1.79 14.02
CA PRO A 32 15.44 3.14 13.62
C PRO A 32 14.41 3.85 12.74
N ARG A 33 13.69 3.09 11.90
CA ARG A 33 12.64 3.63 11.03
C ARG A 33 11.49 4.26 11.81
N PHE A 34 11.11 3.66 12.93
CA PHE A 34 9.97 4.09 13.73
C PHE A 34 10.37 4.76 15.05
N GLN A 35 11.63 5.14 15.21
CA GLN A 35 12.17 5.70 16.45
C GLN A 35 11.40 6.94 16.92
N HIS A 36 10.99 7.81 15.99
CA HIS A 36 10.26 9.04 16.27
C HIS A 36 8.74 8.94 16.06
N THR A 37 8.23 7.73 15.82
CA THR A 37 6.83 7.48 15.49
C THR A 37 6.15 6.82 16.67
N GLU A 38 5.30 7.50 17.42
CA GLU A 38 4.70 6.93 18.64
C GLU A 38 3.59 5.91 18.35
N ASP A 39 2.88 6.07 17.24
CA ASP A 39 1.80 5.20 16.81
C ASP A 39 1.80 4.97 15.28
N ASN A 40 0.84 4.19 14.77
CA ASN A 40 0.56 4.14 13.33
C ASN A 40 1.69 3.56 12.43
N TYR A 41 2.32 2.48 12.90
CA TYR A 41 3.41 1.77 12.21
C TYR A 41 3.02 1.11 10.88
N THR A 42 1.75 0.74 10.74
CA THR A 42 1.25 -0.09 9.64
C THR A 42 0.12 0.61 8.89
N ALA A 43 0.06 0.38 7.57
CA ALA A 43 -1.11 0.69 6.75
C ALA A 43 -1.86 -0.61 6.41
N VAL A 44 -3.20 -0.54 6.36
CA VAL A 44 -4.06 -1.68 6.06
C VAL A 44 -4.95 -1.34 4.86
N TYR A 45 -4.95 -2.22 3.87
CA TYR A 45 -5.75 -2.06 2.65
C TYR A 45 -6.67 -3.27 2.49
N ARG A 46 -7.93 -3.02 2.17
CA ARG A 46 -8.89 -4.09 1.84
C ARG A 46 -8.66 -4.56 0.42
N LEU A 47 -8.61 -5.88 0.23
CA LEU A 47 -8.59 -6.51 -1.09
C LEU A 47 -9.97 -7.08 -1.43
N PRO A 48 -10.24 -7.30 -2.73
CA PRO A 48 -11.37 -8.12 -3.13
C PRO A 48 -11.30 -9.51 -2.48
N PRO A 49 -12.46 -10.15 -2.21
CA PRO A 49 -12.49 -11.50 -1.64
C PRO A 49 -11.70 -12.51 -2.47
N ARG A 50 -11.13 -13.50 -1.79
CA ARG A 50 -10.33 -14.56 -2.43
C ARG A 50 -11.23 -15.40 -3.34
N LYS A 51 -10.78 -15.63 -4.59
CA LYS A 51 -11.60 -16.23 -5.65
C LYS A 51 -12.17 -17.63 -5.35
N PHE A 52 -11.48 -18.43 -4.54
CA PHE A 52 -11.84 -19.85 -4.34
C PHE A 52 -12.89 -20.05 -3.24
N ASP A 53 -12.84 -19.27 -2.16
CA ASP A 53 -13.66 -19.46 -0.96
C ASP A 53 -14.33 -18.17 -0.47
N SER A 54 -14.23 -17.09 -1.26
CA SER A 54 -14.82 -15.78 -0.97
C SER A 54 -14.41 -15.19 0.40
N ALA A 55 -13.27 -15.60 0.94
CA ALA A 55 -12.77 -15.04 2.19
C ALA A 55 -12.38 -13.56 2.01
N ASP A 56 -12.75 -12.73 2.98
CA ASP A 56 -12.29 -11.34 3.05
C ASP A 56 -10.76 -11.30 3.18
N MET A 57 -10.14 -10.41 2.40
CA MET A 57 -8.68 -10.29 2.30
C MET A 57 -8.23 -8.87 2.62
N GLY A 58 -7.02 -8.75 3.15
CA GLY A 58 -6.37 -7.46 3.37
C GLY A 58 -4.86 -7.55 3.24
N VAL A 59 -4.24 -6.42 2.90
CA VAL A 59 -2.79 -6.23 2.93
C VAL A 59 -2.45 -5.37 4.14
N VAL A 60 -1.45 -5.80 4.91
CA VAL A 60 -0.85 -4.99 5.97
C VAL A 60 0.61 -4.75 5.60
N GLU A 61 1.03 -3.50 5.62
CA GLU A 61 2.42 -3.13 5.35
C GLU A 61 2.98 -2.22 6.44
N PHE A 62 4.28 -2.32 6.68
CA PHE A 62 4.99 -1.29 7.45
C PHE A 62 5.14 -0.04 6.59
N LYS A 63 4.83 1.13 7.17
CA LYS A 63 4.99 2.41 6.48
C LYS A 63 6.47 2.68 6.16
N GLY A 64 6.70 3.40 5.07
CA GLY A 64 8.05 3.73 4.60
C GLY A 64 8.85 2.52 4.14
N ASN A 65 8.19 1.44 3.71
CA ASN A 65 8.86 0.33 3.03
C ASN A 65 9.35 0.75 1.63
N LYS A 66 10.25 -0.04 1.04
CA LYS A 66 10.86 0.25 -0.27
C LYS A 66 10.11 -0.41 -1.45
N LEU A 67 8.90 -0.91 -1.22
CA LEU A 67 8.09 -1.53 -2.26
C LEU A 67 7.28 -0.46 -3.01
N PRO A 68 6.75 -0.78 -4.21
CA PRO A 68 5.84 0.11 -4.91
C PRO A 68 4.65 0.51 -4.02
N GLN A 69 4.29 1.79 -4.04
CA GLN A 69 3.21 2.31 -3.19
C GLN A 69 1.88 1.68 -3.56
N LEU A 70 1.18 1.17 -2.56
CA LEU A 70 -0.19 0.73 -2.71
C LEU A 70 -1.11 1.96 -2.74
N LEU A 71 -1.96 2.03 -3.75
CA LEU A 71 -2.97 3.07 -3.84
C LEU A 71 -4.05 2.82 -2.78
N SER A 72 -4.43 3.86 -2.06
CA SER A 72 -5.66 3.85 -1.27
C SER A 72 -6.86 3.61 -2.20
N ASN A 73 -8.02 3.22 -1.63
CA ASN A 73 -9.23 3.05 -2.44
C ASN A 73 -9.60 4.36 -3.18
N GLU A 74 -9.49 5.50 -2.50
CA GLU A 74 -9.72 6.81 -3.11
C GLU A 74 -8.75 7.11 -4.25
N GLN A 75 -7.45 6.86 -4.04
CA GLN A 75 -6.43 7.07 -5.08
C GLN A 75 -6.62 6.11 -6.26
N ARG A 76 -7.05 4.89 -6.01
CA ARG A 76 -7.39 3.91 -7.05
C ARG A 76 -8.60 4.39 -7.84
N ASP A 77 -9.66 4.84 -7.17
CA ASP A 77 -10.88 5.33 -7.82
C ASP A 77 -10.60 6.60 -8.64
N GLU A 78 -9.80 7.52 -8.11
CA GLU A 78 -9.31 8.71 -8.81
C GLU A 78 -8.54 8.34 -10.08
N GLN A 79 -7.61 7.37 -9.96
CA GLN A 79 -6.81 6.91 -11.09
C GLN A 79 -7.67 6.21 -12.16
N ILE A 80 -8.68 5.42 -11.75
CA ILE A 80 -9.65 4.81 -12.67
C ILE A 80 -10.43 5.90 -13.42
N ARG A 81 -10.93 6.93 -12.73
CA ARG A 81 -11.64 8.05 -13.36
C ARG A 81 -10.76 8.78 -14.36
N GLN A 82 -9.55 9.15 -13.97
CA GLN A 82 -8.59 9.82 -14.85
C GLN A 82 -8.25 8.96 -16.08
N HIS A 83 -8.10 7.65 -15.92
CA HIS A 83 -7.87 6.76 -17.05
C HIS A 83 -9.06 6.75 -18.01
N SER A 84 -10.29 6.62 -17.48
CA SER A 84 -11.50 6.67 -18.30
C SER A 84 -11.66 8.01 -19.03
N ASP A 85 -11.36 9.13 -18.37
CA ASP A 85 -11.43 10.46 -19.00
C ASP A 85 -10.39 10.62 -20.10
N ASN A 86 -9.16 10.12 -19.89
CA ASN A 86 -8.12 10.12 -20.91
C ASN A 86 -8.50 9.26 -22.12
N ASP A 87 -9.11 8.09 -21.91
CA ASP A 87 -9.60 7.24 -23.00
C ASP A 87 -10.72 7.92 -23.79
N VAL A 88 -11.63 8.64 -23.11
CA VAL A 88 -12.68 9.44 -23.76
C VAL A 88 -12.09 10.61 -24.56
N ILE A 89 -11.11 11.32 -23.99
CA ILE A 89 -10.42 12.43 -24.68
C ILE A 89 -9.70 11.90 -25.92
N LYS A 90 -8.96 10.79 -25.79
CA LYS A 90 -8.27 10.13 -26.89
C LYS A 90 -9.24 9.71 -27.99
N TRP A 91 -10.35 9.05 -27.63
CA TRP A 91 -11.39 8.67 -28.58
C TRP A 91 -11.97 9.89 -29.31
N LYS A 92 -12.24 11.00 -28.59
CA LYS A 92 -12.68 12.25 -29.24
C LYS A 92 -11.63 12.75 -30.21
N MET A 93 -10.36 12.85 -29.83
CA MET A 93 -9.28 13.33 -30.70
C MET A 93 -9.12 12.49 -31.97
N GLU A 94 -9.25 11.17 -31.86
CA GLU A 94 -9.17 10.24 -32.99
C GLU A 94 -10.39 10.31 -33.93
N ASN A 95 -11.56 10.69 -33.40
CA ASN A 95 -12.83 10.71 -34.13
C ASN A 95 -13.36 12.11 -34.45
N ILE A 96 -12.62 13.19 -34.15
CA ILE A 96 -12.95 14.54 -34.62
C ILE A 96 -12.82 14.56 -36.16
N PRO A 97 -13.90 14.87 -36.90
CA PRO A 97 -13.82 14.98 -38.35
C PRO A 97 -12.85 16.10 -38.75
N TRP A 98 -11.91 15.82 -39.65
CA TRP A 98 -10.90 16.78 -40.17
C TRP A 98 -11.45 17.93 -41.03
N LYS A 99 -12.75 18.17 -41.04
CA LYS A 99 -13.35 19.30 -41.76
C LYS A 99 -14.37 19.98 -40.87
N GLY A 100 -14.07 21.24 -40.52
CA GLY A 100 -15.03 22.14 -39.92
C GLY A 100 -16.32 22.15 -40.74
N THR A 101 -17.45 22.06 -40.04
CA THR A 101 -18.77 22.19 -40.63
C THR A 101 -18.83 23.56 -41.33
N PRO A 102 -19.03 23.64 -42.65
CA PRO A 102 -19.26 24.92 -43.30
C PRO A 102 -20.60 25.46 -42.78
N VAL A 103 -20.58 26.67 -42.23
CA VAL A 103 -21.77 27.46 -41.88
C VAL A 103 -22.52 27.92 -43.12
#